data_AF-A0A5M8FBK0-F1
#
_entry.id   AF-A0A5M8FBK0-F1
#
_cell.length_a   1.000
_cell.length_b   1.000
_cell.length_c   1.000
_cell.angle_alpha   90.00
_cell.angle_beta   90.00
_cell.angle_gamma   90.00
#
_symmetry.space_group_name_H-M   'P 1'
#
loop_
_entity.id
_entity.type
_entity.pdbx_description
1 polymer ?
#
loop_
_entity_poly.entity_id
_entity_poly.type
_entity_poly.pdbx_seq_one_letter_code
_entity_poly.pdbx_strand_id
1 'polypeptide(L)'
;MHSHHNREYPMSRFEHLDLEALQQQMQATAEEHAEIERLLQQKLKEAKGDFVRSLRAQITEQGYDVVDIANQLLGRKRGSVAPISGSYYVDPDDPSNTYKRGPLPRWLKEKMLAAGLDPESKQQRDDYKADHLTFVSA
;
A
#
# COMPACT_ATOMS: atom_id res chain seq x y z
N MET A 1 -34.97 14.60 -13.71
CA MET A 1 -35.44 13.93 -14.93
C MET A 1 -35.10 12.45 -14.80
N HIS A 2 -36.09 11.62 -14.45
CA HIS A 2 -35.91 10.18 -14.28
C HIS A 2 -36.18 9.50 -15.62
N SER A 3 -35.12 9.16 -16.36
CA SER A 3 -35.24 8.34 -17.55
C SER A 3 -35.32 6.87 -17.15
N HIS A 4 -36.55 6.37 -17.01
CA HIS A 4 -36.83 4.94 -17.01
C HIS A 4 -36.47 4.37 -18.38
N HIS A 5 -35.30 3.74 -18.51
CA HIS A 5 -35.02 2.87 -19.65
C HIS A 5 -35.83 1.58 -19.45
N ASN A 6 -37.02 1.55 -20.05
CA ASN A 6 -37.78 0.33 -20.26
C ASN A 6 -36.97 -0.53 -21.24
N ARG A 7 -36.27 -1.53 -20.72
CA ARG A 7 -35.51 -2.49 -21.53
C ARG A 7 -36.53 -3.50 -22.04
N GLU A 8 -37.10 -3.24 -23.21
CA GLU A 8 -37.86 -4.25 -23.96
C GLU A 8 -36.91 -5.42 -24.21
N TYR A 9 -37.06 -6.50 -23.44
CA TYR A 9 -36.42 -7.76 -23.77
C TYR A 9 -37.14 -8.33 -24.99
N PRO A 10 -36.46 -8.62 -26.10
CA PRO A 10 -37.09 -9.24 -27.26
C PRO A 10 -37.39 -10.71 -26.90
N MET A 11 -38.53 -10.98 -26.26
CA MET A 11 -39.02 -12.34 -26.06
C MET A 11 -39.21 -13.09 -27.39
N SER A 12 -39.34 -12.36 -28.52
CA SER A 12 -39.59 -12.91 -29.85
C SER A 12 -38.38 -13.52 -30.58
N ARG A 13 -37.15 -13.49 -30.02
CA ARG A 13 -35.97 -14.02 -30.74
C ARG A 13 -35.86 -15.56 -30.71
N PHE A 14 -36.48 -16.20 -29.72
CA PHE A 14 -36.27 -17.63 -29.44
C PHE A 14 -37.55 -18.48 -29.58
N GLU A 15 -38.71 -17.85 -29.82
CA GLU A 15 -40.02 -18.52 -29.90
C GLU A 15 -40.15 -19.49 -31.09
N HIS A 16 -39.30 -19.36 -32.11
CA HIS A 16 -39.30 -20.22 -33.30
C HIS A 16 -38.31 -21.39 -33.23
N LEU A 17 -37.50 -21.46 -32.17
CA LEU A 17 -36.49 -22.51 -32.01
C LEU A 17 -37.10 -23.73 -31.33
N ASP A 18 -36.74 -24.92 -31.80
CA ASP A 18 -37.06 -26.16 -31.10
C ASP A 18 -36.13 -26.37 -29.89
N LEU A 19 -36.42 -27.42 -29.10
CA LEU A 19 -35.68 -27.69 -27.87
C LEU A 19 -34.18 -27.90 -28.11
N GLU A 20 -33.81 -28.57 -29.20
CA GLU A 20 -32.41 -28.85 -29.55
C GLU A 20 -31.71 -27.56 -29.97
N ALA A 21 -32.34 -26.73 -30.80
CA ALA A 21 -31.80 -25.44 -31.21
C ALA A 21 -31.68 -24.45 -30.03
N LEU A 22 -32.60 -24.48 -29.07
CA LEU A 22 -32.49 -23.69 -27.83
C LEU A 22 -31.30 -24.14 -26.98
N GLN A 23 -31.05 -25.45 -26.87
CA GLN A 23 -29.90 -25.98 -26.14
C GLN A 23 -28.57 -25.62 -26.82
N GLN A 24 -28.50 -25.76 -28.15
CA GLN A 24 -27.32 -25.34 -28.92
C GLN A 24 -27.07 -23.84 -28.78
N GLN A 25 -28.11 -23.01 -28.83
CA GLN A 25 -28.00 -21.57 -28.64
C GLN A 25 -27.52 -21.21 -27.22
N MET A 26 -28.01 -21.92 -26.20
CA MET A 26 -27.50 -21.77 -24.83
C MET A 26 -26.02 -22.10 -24.74
N GLN A 27 -25.59 -23.20 -25.36
CA GLN A 27 -24.21 -23.64 -25.32
C GLN A 27 -23.28 -22.67 -26.08
N ALA A 28 -23.67 -22.22 -27.26
CA ALA A 28 -22.95 -21.22 -28.03
C ALA A 28 -22.83 -19.89 -27.25
N THR A 29 -23.90 -19.47 -26.58
CA THR A 29 -23.89 -18.26 -25.74
C THR A 29 -22.97 -18.43 -24.53
N ALA A 30 -22.93 -19.61 -23.92
CA ALA A 30 -22.04 -19.91 -22.80
C ALA A 30 -20.56 -19.90 -23.22
N GLU A 31 -20.25 -20.46 -24.39
CA GLU A 31 -18.90 -20.43 -24.99
C GLU A 31 -18.47 -19.00 -25.31
N GLU A 32 -19.35 -18.21 -25.91
CA GLU A 32 -19.10 -16.80 -26.22
C GLU A 32 -18.87 -15.97 -24.94
N HIS A 33 -19.67 -16.21 -23.90
CA HIS A 33 -19.47 -15.58 -22.58
C HIS A 33 -18.12 -15.94 -21.97
N ALA A 34 -17.71 -17.21 -22.04
CA ALA A 34 -16.43 -17.65 -21.51
C ALA A 34 -15.25 -17.00 -22.24
N GLU A 35 -15.32 -16.88 -23.58
CA GLU A 35 -14.27 -16.20 -24.34
C GLU A 35 -14.24 -14.69 -24.05
N ILE A 36 -15.39 -14.04 -23.92
CA ILE A 36 -15.47 -12.62 -23.52
C ILE A 36 -14.83 -12.42 -22.14
N GLU A 37 -15.13 -13.28 -21.19
CA GLU A 37 -14.55 -13.21 -19.85
C GLU A 37 -13.02 -13.38 -19.90
N ARG A 38 -12.53 -14.35 -20.68
CA ARG A 38 -11.09 -14.56 -20.88
C ARG A 38 -10.41 -13.32 -21.46
N LEU A 39 -10.99 -12.73 -22.50
CA LEU A 39 -10.47 -11.51 -23.14
C LEU A 39 -10.52 -10.31 -22.20
N LEU A 40 -11.59 -10.17 -21.42
CA LEU A 40 -11.72 -9.11 -20.43
C LEU A 40 -10.62 -9.20 -19.38
N GLN A 41 -10.35 -10.39 -18.84
CA GLN A 41 -9.27 -10.60 -17.87
C GLN A 41 -7.90 -10.28 -18.48
N GLN A 42 -7.67 -10.67 -19.73
CA GLN A 42 -6.45 -10.31 -20.44
C GLN A 42 -6.30 -8.79 -20.57
N LYS A 43 -7.36 -8.10 -21.00
CA LYS A 43 -7.36 -6.64 -21.18
C LYS A 43 -7.15 -5.90 -19.86
N LEU A 44 -7.76 -6.37 -18.77
CA LEU A 44 -7.55 -5.81 -17.43
C LEU A 44 -6.09 -5.98 -16.97
N LYS A 45 -5.47 -7.13 -17.26
CA LYS A 45 -4.06 -7.37 -16.94
C LYS A 45 -3.13 -6.44 -17.73
N GLU A 46 -3.38 -6.27 -19.02
CA GLU A 46 -2.66 -5.33 -19.88
C GLU A 46 -2.78 -3.90 -19.35
N ALA A 47 -4.02 -3.42 -19.13
CA ALA A 47 -4.30 -2.08 -18.62
C ALA A 47 -3.68 -1.81 -17.24
N LYS A 48 -3.69 -2.81 -16.33
CA LYS A 48 -3.03 -2.71 -15.03
C LYS A 48 -1.51 -2.55 -15.19
N GLY A 49 -0.90 -3.28 -16.14
CA GLY A 49 0.52 -3.16 -16.44
C GLY A 49 0.88 -1.78 -16.98
N ASP A 50 0.10 -1.25 -17.90
CA ASP A 50 0.26 0.11 -18.44
C ASP A 50 0.14 1.16 -17.35
N PHE A 51 -0.88 1.04 -16.50
CA PHE A 51 -1.10 1.93 -15.37
C PHE A 51 0.09 1.94 -14.39
N VAL A 52 0.61 0.77 -14.01
CA VAL A 52 1.78 0.68 -13.11
C VAL A 52 3.02 1.32 -13.73
N ARG A 53 3.24 1.16 -15.05
CA ARG A 53 4.35 1.81 -15.76
C ARG A 53 4.20 3.34 -15.74
N SER A 54 3.00 3.84 -16.05
CA SER A 54 2.70 5.28 -16.03
C SER A 54 2.89 5.88 -14.63
N LEU A 55 2.36 5.21 -13.60
CA LEU A 55 2.51 5.65 -12.21
C LEU A 55 4.00 5.69 -11.79
N ARG A 56 4.78 4.67 -12.17
CA ARG A 56 6.22 4.65 -11.89
C ARG A 56 6.93 5.83 -12.55
N ALA A 57 6.61 6.13 -13.81
CA ALA A 57 7.19 7.27 -14.52
C ALA A 57 6.88 8.59 -13.80
N GLN A 58 5.62 8.82 -13.44
CA GLN A 58 5.20 10.02 -12.71
C GLN A 58 5.92 10.18 -11.36
N ILE A 59 6.02 9.09 -10.58
CA ILE A 59 6.74 9.11 -9.30
C ILE A 59 8.22 9.53 -9.50
N THR A 60 8.87 8.97 -10.51
CA THR A 60 10.29 9.23 -10.79
C THR A 60 10.51 10.65 -11.33
N GLU A 61 9.59 11.15 -12.16
CA GLU A 61 9.61 12.51 -12.71
C GLU A 61 9.49 13.58 -11.62
N GLN A 62 8.74 13.30 -10.56
CA GLN A 62 8.63 14.16 -9.38
C GLN A 62 9.82 14.01 -8.41
N GLY A 63 10.81 13.16 -8.73
CA GLY A 63 12.01 12.96 -7.92
C GLY A 63 11.81 12.07 -6.68
N TYR A 64 10.71 11.34 -6.59
CA TYR A 64 10.44 10.43 -5.48
C TYR A 64 10.94 9.01 -5.77
N ASP A 65 11.29 8.28 -4.71
CA ASP A 65 11.59 6.84 -4.80
C ASP A 65 10.29 6.01 -4.87
N VAL A 66 10.25 5.07 -5.81
CA VAL A 66 9.09 4.21 -6.09
C VAL A 66 8.79 3.26 -4.94
N VAL A 67 9.82 2.76 -4.27
CA VAL A 67 9.67 1.83 -3.14
C VAL A 67 9.14 2.57 -1.92
N ASP A 68 9.61 3.79 -1.67
CA ASP A 68 9.12 4.62 -0.56
C ASP A 68 7.65 4.99 -0.72
N ILE A 69 7.24 5.45 -1.91
CA ILE A 69 5.82 5.72 -2.20
C ILE A 69 4.97 4.45 -2.09
N ALA A 70 5.45 3.31 -2.60
CA ALA A 70 4.75 2.03 -2.46
C ALA A 70 4.57 1.63 -0.98
N ASN A 71 5.56 1.85 -0.13
CA ASN A 71 5.47 1.57 1.30
C ASN A 71 4.46 2.49 2.00
N GLN A 72 4.39 3.77 1.62
CA GLN A 72 3.40 4.72 2.13
C GLN A 72 1.97 4.31 1.71
N LEU A 73 1.77 3.94 0.44
CA LEU A 73 0.47 3.50 -0.09
C LEU A 73 -0.02 2.19 0.55
N LEU A 74 0.89 1.26 0.82
CA LEU A 74 0.56 -0.01 1.48
C LEU A 74 0.26 0.14 2.97
N GLY A 75 0.28 1.37 3.52
CA GLY A 75 0.19 1.61 4.96
C GLY A 75 1.33 0.98 5.75
N ARG A 76 2.33 0.41 5.05
CA ARG A 76 3.49 -0.25 5.62
C ARG A 76 4.53 0.84 5.87
N LYS A 77 4.23 1.75 6.78
CA LYS A 77 5.26 2.55 7.42
C LYS A 77 6.32 1.56 7.93
N ARG A 78 7.51 1.57 7.32
CA ARG A 78 8.72 1.28 8.08
C ARG A 78 8.76 2.35 9.19
N GLY A 79 8.15 2.07 10.34
CA GLY A 79 8.02 3.01 11.46
C GLY A 79 6.60 3.56 11.71
N SER A 80 5.53 2.75 11.67
CA SER A 80 4.26 3.17 12.28
C SER A 80 4.40 3.17 13.79
N VAL A 81 4.86 4.31 14.29
CA VAL A 81 4.71 4.73 15.67
C VAL A 81 3.21 4.72 15.97
N ALA A 82 2.72 3.63 16.57
CA ALA A 82 1.56 3.72 17.43
C ALA A 82 1.79 4.90 18.39
N PRO A 83 0.80 5.74 18.71
CA PRO A 83 0.99 6.88 19.59
C PRO A 83 1.73 6.39 20.84
N ILE A 84 2.94 6.91 21.06
CA ILE A 84 3.80 6.44 22.14
C ILE A 84 3.11 6.86 23.44
N SER A 85 2.40 5.92 24.05
CA SER A 85 1.80 6.13 25.37
C SER A 85 2.90 6.09 26.44
N GLY A 86 2.85 6.98 27.44
CA GLY A 86 3.86 7.06 28.51
C GLY A 86 5.16 7.77 28.09
N SER A 87 6.17 7.79 28.95
CA SER A 87 7.39 8.58 28.70
C SER A 87 8.35 7.98 27.68
N TYR A 88 8.95 8.82 26.83
CA TYR A 88 9.92 8.45 25.80
C TYR A 88 10.91 9.58 25.50
N TYR A 89 11.99 9.25 24.79
CA TYR A 89 13.00 10.19 24.29
C TYR A 89 12.79 10.46 22.80
N VAL A 90 12.99 11.70 22.39
CA VAL A 90 12.91 12.17 21.00
C VAL A 90 14.24 12.82 20.62
N ASP A 91 14.73 12.47 19.45
CA ASP A 91 15.86 13.14 18.82
C ASP A 91 15.43 14.54 18.34
N PRO A 92 16.02 15.64 18.85
CA PRO A 92 15.64 16.99 18.46
C PRO A 92 15.96 17.31 16.99
N ASP A 93 16.93 16.62 16.39
CA ASP A 93 17.32 16.84 14.98
C ASP A 93 16.40 16.10 14.00
N ASP A 94 15.77 15.02 14.45
CA ASP A 94 14.88 14.19 13.65
C ASP A 94 13.73 13.65 14.52
N PRO A 95 12.57 14.32 14.55
CA PRO A 95 11.42 13.91 15.37
C PRO A 95 10.87 12.52 15.05
N SER A 96 11.26 11.89 13.93
CA SER A 96 10.89 10.51 13.63
C SER A 96 11.70 9.48 14.45
N ASN A 97 12.87 9.88 14.95
CA ASN A 97 13.72 9.08 15.82
C ASN A 97 13.25 9.20 17.28
N THR A 98 12.52 8.18 17.73
CA THR A 98 12.00 8.08 19.10
C THR A 98 12.47 6.81 19.77
N TYR A 99 12.71 6.88 21.08
CA TYR A 99 13.16 5.75 21.88
C TYR A 99 12.48 5.73 23.24
N LYS A 100 11.79 4.62 23.56
CA LYS A 100 11.09 4.47 24.85
C LYS A 100 11.88 3.63 25.84
N ARG A 101 12.09 2.35 25.52
CA ARG A 101 12.77 1.37 26.36
C ARG A 101 13.21 0.17 25.53
N GLY A 102 14.21 -0.57 26.01
CA GLY A 102 14.65 -1.82 25.42
C GLY A 102 16.05 -1.72 24.78
N PRO A 103 16.36 -2.55 23.78
CA PRO A 103 17.61 -2.44 23.05
C PRO A 103 17.72 -1.09 22.33
N LEU A 104 18.93 -0.52 22.31
CA LEU A 104 19.18 0.72 21.59
C LEU A 104 18.90 0.57 20.09
N PRO A 105 18.09 1.44 19.49
CA PRO A 105 17.87 1.45 18.05
C PRO A 105 19.15 1.88 17.32
N ARG A 106 19.25 1.50 16.05
CA ARG A 106 20.45 1.73 15.24
C ARG A 106 20.87 3.19 15.18
N TRP A 107 19.92 4.11 14.94
CA TRP A 107 20.18 5.54 14.86
C TRP A 107 20.81 6.10 16.15
N LEU A 108 20.35 5.62 17.31
CA LEU A 108 20.85 6.09 18.61
C LEU A 108 22.26 5.57 18.87
N LYS A 109 22.56 4.32 18.47
CA LYS A 109 23.93 3.77 18.51
C LYS A 109 24.88 4.55 17.62
N GLU A 110 24.46 4.85 16.39
CA GLU A 110 25.27 5.59 15.42
C GLU A 110 25.58 7.00 15.92
N LYS A 111 24.60 7.70 16.49
CA LYS A 111 24.85 9.03 17.07
C LYS A 111 25.72 9.00 18.33
N MET A 112 25.57 8.00 19.20
CA MET A 112 26.45 7.82 20.36
C MET A 112 27.91 7.60 19.91
N LEU A 113 28.13 6.72 18.93
CA LEU A 113 29.46 6.47 18.37
C LEU A 113 30.04 7.73 17.72
N ALA A 114 29.22 8.52 17.03
CA ALA A 114 29.65 9.79 16.45
C ALA A 114 30.04 10.83 17.52
N ALA A 115 29.41 10.77 18.69
CA ALA A 115 29.77 11.58 19.87
C ALA A 115 30.98 11.02 20.65
N GLY A 116 31.59 9.92 20.18
CA GLY A 116 32.72 9.26 20.86
C GLY A 116 32.32 8.46 22.09
N LEU A 117 31.04 8.10 22.23
CA LEU A 117 30.51 7.32 23.35
C LEU A 117 30.30 5.85 22.96
N ASP A 118 30.43 4.98 23.95
CA ASP A 118 30.21 3.54 23.89
C ASP A 118 28.73 3.19 24.15
N PRO A 119 27.99 2.66 23.14
CA PRO A 119 26.60 2.24 23.30
C PRO A 119 26.39 1.06 24.26
N GLU A 120 27.43 0.28 24.56
CA GLU A 120 27.33 -0.87 25.46
C GLU A 120 27.48 -0.45 26.93
N SER A 121 28.14 0.68 27.20
CA SER A 121 28.26 1.28 28.54
C SER A 121 26.96 1.92 29.01
N LYS A 122 26.39 1.40 30.10
CA LYS A 122 25.13 1.93 30.67
C LYS A 122 25.25 3.40 31.04
N GLN A 123 26.35 3.81 31.66
CA GLN A 123 26.55 5.19 32.10
C GLN A 123 26.53 6.14 30.90
N GLN A 124 27.31 5.84 29.86
CA GLN A 124 27.39 6.70 28.68
C GLN A 124 26.09 6.74 27.88
N ARG A 125 25.29 5.67 27.91
CA ARG A 125 23.91 5.70 27.37
C ARG A 125 23.03 6.69 28.13
N ASP A 126 23.11 6.68 29.46
CA ASP A 126 22.27 7.53 30.30
C ASP A 126 22.68 9.01 30.14
N ASP A 127 23.99 9.28 30.09
CA ASP A 127 24.54 10.61 29.82
C ASP A 127 24.10 11.12 28.43
N TYR A 128 24.26 10.30 27.39
CA TYR A 128 23.87 10.69 26.03
C TYR A 128 22.37 11.02 25.92
N LYS A 129 21.51 10.21 26.53
CA LYS A 129 20.06 10.46 26.51
C LYS A 129 19.68 11.74 27.26
N ALA A 130 20.39 12.09 28.32
CA ALA A 130 20.14 13.30 29.10
C ALA A 130 20.59 14.57 28.36
N ASP A 131 21.73 14.50 27.67
CA ASP A 131 22.35 15.67 27.04
C ASP A 131 21.87 15.93 25.61
N HIS A 132 21.48 14.87 24.87
CA HIS A 132 21.21 14.95 23.43
C HIS A 132 19.78 14.63 23.01
N LEU A 133 18.94 14.10 23.90
CA LEU A 133 17.55 13.76 23.57
C LEU A 133 16.56 14.55 24.42
N THR A 134 15.40 14.86 23.83
CA THR A 134 14.29 15.46 24.55
C THR A 134 13.47 14.37 25.24
N PHE A 135 13.38 14.41 26.57
CA PHE A 135 12.47 13.56 27.31
C PHE A 135 11.04 14.11 27.26
N VAL A 136 10.10 13.30 26.78
CA VAL A 136 8.68 13.60 26.69
C VAL A 136 7.94 12.67 27.64
N SER A 137 7.27 13.23 28.64
CA SER A 137 6.33 12.50 29.50
C SER A 137 4.90 12.83 29.08
N ALA A 138 4.10 11.80 28.78
CA ALA A 138 2.65 11.91 28.68
C ALA A 138 2.00 11.97 30.07
#